data_AF-A0A7X1XTS5-F1
#
_entry.id   AF-A0A7X1XTS5-F1
#
_cell.length_a   1.000
_cell.length_b   1.000
_cell.length_c   1.000
_cell.angle_alpha   90.00
_cell.angle_beta   90.00
_cell.angle_gamma   90.00
#
_symmetry.space_group_name_H-M   'P 1'
#
loop_
_entity.id
_entity.type
_entity.pdbx_description
1 polymer ?
#
loop_
_entity_poly.entity_id
_entity_poly.type
_entity_poly.pdbx_seq_one_letter_code
_entity_poly.pdbx_strand_id
1 'polypeptide(L)' 'VEERATIQIGRTQGFSLRRIACLINRSPSTISRELRRNRGACGGYSARLAQQQMQARRQVCRPARKLLPGSERFELV' A
#
# COMPACT_ATOMS: atom_id res chain seq x y z
N VAL A 1 -6.71 3.83 2.53
CA VAL A 1 -6.41 3.59 3.97
C VAL A 1 -7.44 2.62 4.53
N GLU A 2 -8.73 2.90 4.30
CA GLU A 2 -9.87 2.02 4.61
C GLU A 2 -9.67 0.53 4.37
N GLU A 3 -9.38 0.08 3.13
CA GLU A 3 -9.24 -1.36 2.83
C GLU A 3 -8.19 -2.06 3.71
N ARG A 4 -7.08 -1.39 4.02
CA ARG A 4 -5.99 -1.95 4.83
C ARG A 4 -6.35 -2.01 6.30
N ALA A 5 -7.11 -1.03 6.79
CA ALA A 5 -7.65 -1.06 8.14
C ALA A 5 -8.59 -2.26 8.31
N THR A 6 -9.47 -2.52 7.34
CA THR A 6 -10.37 -3.69 7.35
C THR A 6 -9.60 -5.01 7.34
N ILE A 7 -8.49 -5.11 6.59
CA ILE A 7 -7.61 -6.28 6.62
C ILE A 7 -7.01 -6.49 8.02
N GLN A 8 -6.54 -5.43 8.66
CA GLN A 8 -5.97 -5.50 10.00
C GLN A 8 -7.02 -5.93 11.03
N ILE A 9 -8.19 -5.29 11.02
CA ILE A 9 -9.31 -5.60 11.94
C ILE A 9 -9.78 -7.05 11.73
N GLY A 10 -10.00 -7.45 10.48
CA GLY A 10 -10.42 -8.82 10.16
C GLY A 10 -9.40 -9.87 10.61
N ARG A 11 -8.09 -9.57 10.53
CA ARG A 11 -7.05 -10.44 11.07
C ARG A 11 -7.07 -10.52 12.59
N THR A 12 -7.26 -9.40 13.29
CA THR A 12 -7.38 -9.38 14.76
C THR A 12 -8.61 -10.12 15.26
N GLN A 13 -9.69 -10.13 14.48
CA GLN A 13 -10.92 -10.88 14.74
C GLN A 13 -10.83 -12.36 14.36
N GLY A 14 -9.71 -12.82 13.79
CA GLY A 14 -9.51 -14.22 13.40
C GLY A 14 -10.24 -14.63 12.10
N PHE A 15 -10.67 -13.67 11.28
CA PHE A 15 -11.34 -13.99 10.02
C PHE A 15 -10.39 -14.60 8.98
N SER A 16 -10.94 -15.52 8.17
CA SER A 16 -10.23 -16.07 7.03
C SER A 16 -10.01 -15.01 5.94
N LEU A 17 -8.96 -15.19 5.14
CA LEU A 17 -8.64 -14.26 4.04
C LEU A 17 -9.82 -14.10 3.06
N ARG A 18 -10.57 -15.18 2.82
CA ARG A 18 -11.76 -15.16 1.95
C ARG A 18 -12.85 -14.26 2.53
N ARG A 19 -13.12 -14.36 3.83
CA ARG A 19 -14.14 -13.54 4.48
C ARG A 19 -13.78 -12.06 4.45
N ILE A 20 -12.52 -11.73 4.76
CA ILE A 20 -12.03 -10.34 4.67
C ILE A 20 -12.16 -9.83 3.23
N ALA A 21 -11.83 -10.66 2.24
CA ALA A 21 -11.91 -10.30 0.84
C ALA A 21 -13.35 -10.00 0.39
N CYS A 22 -14.32 -10.79 0.84
CA CYS A 22 -15.74 -10.51 0.60
C CYS A 22 -16.17 -9.18 1.24
N LEU A 23 -15.73 -8.88 2.47
CA LEU A 23 -16.10 -7.64 3.18
C LEU A 23 -15.66 -6.37 2.45
N ILE A 24 -14.52 -6.39 1.77
CA ILE A 24 -13.99 -5.24 1.00
C ILE A 24 -14.21 -5.38 -0.51
N ASN A 25 -14.99 -6.38 -0.94
CA ASN A 25 -15.27 -6.71 -2.33
C ASN A 25 -13.99 -6.85 -3.20
N ARG A 26 -13.01 -7.61 -2.71
CA ARG A 26 -11.75 -7.91 -3.40
C ARG A 26 -11.53 -9.41 -3.56
N SER A 27 -10.60 -9.78 -4.43
CA SER A 27 -10.17 -11.17 -4.52
C SER A 27 -9.36 -11.58 -3.27
N PRO A 28 -9.49 -12.83 -2.77
CA PRO A 28 -8.64 -13.35 -1.69
C PRO A 28 -7.14 -13.27 -2.02
N SER A 29 -6.81 -13.39 -3.31
CA SER A 29 -5.44 -13.26 -3.81
C SER A 29 -4.86 -11.87 -3.58
N THR A 30 -5.69 -10.82 -3.63
CA THR A 30 -5.27 -9.43 -3.34
C THR A 30 -4.83 -9.29 -1.89
N ILE A 31 -5.61 -9.83 -0.95
CA ILE A 31 -5.26 -9.81 0.48
C ILE A 31 -4.01 -10.64 0.75
N SER A 32 -3.90 -11.84 0.16
CA SER A 32 -2.70 -12.67 0.31
C SER A 32 -1.43 -11.94 -0.16
N ARG A 33 -1.48 -11.28 -1.32
CA ARG A 33 -0.37 -10.47 -1.85
C ARG A 33 -0.04 -9.30 -0.93
N GLU A 34 -1.06 -8.59 -0.43
CA GLU A 34 -0.88 -7.46 0.48
C GLU A 34 -0.18 -7.87 1.79
N LEU A 35 -0.63 -8.97 2.41
CA LEU A 35 -0.04 -9.52 3.61
C LEU A 35 1.39 -10.01 3.39
N ARG A 36 1.65 -10.68 2.25
CA ARG A 36 3.00 -11.14 1.90
C ARG A 36 3.95 -9.97 1.71
N ARG A 37 3.50 -8.91 1.05
CA ARG A 37 4.33 -7.75 0.70
C ARG A 37 4.63 -6.85 1.90
N ASN A 38 3.75 -6.79 2.89
CA ASN A 38 3.89 -5.92 4.06
C ASN A 38 3.98 -6.73 5.37
N ARG A 39 4.54 -7.94 5.32
CA ARG A 39 4.80 -8.75 6.51
C ARG A 39 5.88 -8.07 7.35
N GLY A 40 5.55 -7.69 8.58
CA GLY A 40 6.54 -7.12 9.52
C GLY A 40 7.55 -8.18 9.96
N ALA A 41 8.73 -7.74 10.43
CA ALA A 41 9.76 -8.63 10.96
C ALA A 41 9.28 -9.50 12.13
N CYS A 42 8.35 -8.98 12.94
CA CYS A 42 7.70 -9.72 14.04
C CYS A 42 6.50 -10.59 13.59
N GLY A 43 6.27 -10.74 12.28
CA GLY A 43 5.17 -11.55 11.74
C GLY A 43 3.79 -10.89 11.76
N GLY A 44 3.64 -9.71 12.38
CA GLY A 44 2.40 -8.94 12.40
C GLY A 44 2.10 -8.18 11.10
N TYR A 45 0.82 -7.85 10.89
CA TYR A 45 0.36 -6.94 9.85
C TYR A 45 -0.12 -5.63 10.48
N SER A 46 0.38 -4.50 10.00
CA SER A 46 -0.06 -3.16 10.39
C SER A 46 -0.41 -2.34 9.15
N ALA A 47 -1.65 -1.86 9.09
CA ALA A 47 -2.16 -1.05 8.00
C ALA A 47 -1.36 0.26 7.85
N ARG A 48 -0.97 0.87 8.98
CA ARG A 48 -0.16 2.11 8.99
C ARG A 48 1.22 1.88 8.40
N LEU A 49 1.93 0.83 8.83
CA LEU A 49 3.24 0.49 8.30
C LEU A 49 3.16 0.12 6.83
N ALA A 50 2.17 -0.68 6.44
CA ALA A 50 1.96 -1.03 5.05
C ALA A 50 1.78 0.24 4.19
N GLN A 51 0.99 1.21 4.67
CA GLN A 51 0.74 2.48 3.98
C GLN A 51 2.02 3.30 3.82
N GLN A 52 2.81 3.44 4.88
CA GLN A 52 4.11 4.11 4.84
C GLN A 52 5.05 3.44 3.85
N GLN A 53 5.14 2.11 3.84
CA GLN A 53 5.95 1.39 2.86
C GLN A 53 5.47 1.61 1.42
N MET A 54 4.16 1.67 1.19
CA MET A 54 3.60 1.98 -0.13
C MET A 54 4.03 3.39 -0.58
N GLN A 55 3.97 4.37 0.31
CA GLN A 55 4.42 5.74 0.03
C GLN A 55 5.92 5.80 -0.23
N ALA A 56 6.74 5.15 0.59
CA ALA A 56 8.20 5.11 0.41
C ALA A 56 8.57 4.50 -0.95
N ARG A 57 7.99 3.35 -1.31
CA ARG A 57 8.20 2.72 -2.62
C ARG A 57 7.79 3.65 -3.77
N ARG A 58 6.67 4.35 -3.62
CA ARG A 58 6.19 5.30 -4.64
C ARG A 58 7.11 6.50 -4.80
N GLN A 59 7.74 6.97 -3.72
CA GLN A 59 8.69 8.08 -3.78
C GLN A 59 9.97 7.65 -4.51
N VAL A 60 10.53 6.47 -4.20
CA VAL A 60 11.76 5.98 -4.83
C VAL A 60 11.59 5.72 -6.33
N CYS A 61 10.43 5.21 -6.76
CA CYS A 61 10.17 4.93 -8.17
C CYS A 61 9.74 6.16 -8.99
N ARG A 62 9.62 7.35 -8.38
CA ARG A 62 9.15 8.54 -9.10
C ARG A 62 10.29 9.18 -9.88
N PRO A 63 10.15 9.34 -11.22
CA PRO A 63 11.13 10.09 -11.99
C PRO A 63 11.17 11.55 -11.51
N ALA A 64 12.35 12.15 -11.58
CA ALA A 64 12.51 13.57 -11.28
C ALA A 64 11.57 14.41 -12.15
N ARG A 65 11.00 15.48 -11.57
CA ARG A 65 10.19 16.43 -12.32
C ARG A 65 11.05 17.06 -13.41
N LYS A 66 10.60 16.95 -14.66
CA LYS A 66 11.32 17.47 -15.83
C LYS A 66 11.12 18.97 -16.04
N LEU A 67 10.00 19.50 -15.55
CA LEU A 67 9.63 20.92 -15.62
C LEU A 67 9.75 21.49 -14.21
N LEU A 68 10.82 22.25 -13.98
CA LEU A 68 11.11 22.95 -12.74
C LEU A 68 11.40 24.40 -13.11
N PRO A 69 10.84 25.40 -12.40
CA PRO A 69 11.17 26.80 -12.66
C PRO A 69 12.69 27.01 -12.63
N GLY A 70 13.24 27.62 -13.67
CA GLY A 70 14.70 27.83 -13.85
C GLY A 70 15.46 26.64 -14.47
N SER A 71 14.78 25.60 -14.98
CA SER A 71 15.41 24.62 -15.87
C SER A 71 15.28 25.03 -17.33
N GLU A 72 16.25 24.65 -18.17
CA GLU A 72 16.24 24.95 -19.62
C GLU A 72 14.92 24.53 -20.30
N ARG A 73 14.33 23.41 -19.87
CA ARG A 73 13.05 22.93 -20.40
C ARG A 73 11.83 23.74 -19.96
N PHE A 74 11.93 24.49 -18.87
CA PHE A 74 10.84 25.35 -18.38
C PHE A 74 10.77 26.65 -19.15
N GLU A 75 11.90 27.16 -19.66
CA GLU A 75 11.97 28.39 -20.46
C GLU A 75 11.50 28.21 -21.91
N LEU A 76 11.36 26.96 -22.36
CA LEU A 76 10.94 26.60 -23.72
C LEU A 76 9.42 26.35 -23.86
N VAL A 77 8.66 26.47 -22.77
CA VAL A 77 7.20 26.26 -22.73
C VAL A 77 6.53 27.59 -22.43
#